data_AF-A0A9X0A6D6-F1
#
_entry.id   AF-A0A9X0A6D6-F1
#
_cell.length_a   1.000
_cell.length_b   1.000
_cell.length_c   1.000
_cell.angle_alpha   90.00
_cell.angle_beta   90.00
_cell.angle_gamma   90.00
#
_symmetry.space_group_name_H-M   'P 1'
#
loop_
_entity.id
_entity.type
_entity.pdbx_description
1 polymer ?
#
loop_
_entity_poly.entity_id
_entity_poly.type
_entity_poly.pdbx_seq_one_letter_code
_entity_poly.pdbx_strand_id
1 'polypeptide(L)'
;MVFIGFGLLLTFLKKYGFSALGYNFLISALVIEWATMMQGFFEMQNNKILIGLESMIKGDLAAVAVTITFGALLGKTSHHQLLIISFIEVVLYSANRAIGTKFFHVVDAGSSIYVIHLAPTLV
;
A
#
# COMPACT_ATOMS: atom_id res chain seq x y z
N MET A 1 -6.35 -8.53 -3.20
CA MET A 1 -7.39 -7.87 -4.06
C MET A 1 -6.82 -6.83 -5.04
N VAL A 2 -5.58 -6.42 -4.80
CA VAL A 2 -4.92 -5.27 -5.43
C VAL A 2 -4.69 -5.43 -6.93
N PHE A 3 -4.28 -6.61 -7.39
CA PHE A 3 -3.95 -6.84 -8.79
C PHE A 3 -5.21 -6.78 -9.67
N ILE A 4 -6.08 -7.79 -9.65
CA ILE A 4 -7.22 -7.87 -10.57
C ILE A 4 -8.35 -6.91 -10.19
N GLY A 5 -8.70 -6.82 -8.90
CA GLY A 5 -9.86 -6.03 -8.44
C GLY A 5 -9.71 -4.54 -8.73
N PHE A 6 -8.70 -3.91 -8.11
CA PHE A 6 -8.41 -2.50 -8.36
C PHE A 6 -7.85 -2.27 -9.76
N GLY A 7 -7.01 -3.16 -10.28
CA GLY A 7 -6.42 -3.02 -11.62
C GLY A 7 -7.47 -2.88 -12.71
N LEU A 8 -8.54 -3.69 -12.70
CA LEU A 8 -9.64 -3.56 -13.65
C LEU A 8 -10.51 -2.33 -13.39
N LEU A 9 -10.73 -1.95 -12.13
CA LEU A 9 -11.50 -0.74 -11.79
C LEU A 9 -10.85 0.53 -12.36
N LEU A 10 -9.51 0.60 -12.36
CA LEU A 10 -8.73 1.70 -12.91
C LEU A 10 -8.75 1.76 -14.45
N THR A 11 -9.27 0.74 -15.14
CA THR A 11 -9.33 0.70 -16.62
C THR A 11 -10.52 1.44 -17.23
N PHE A 12 -11.37 2.09 -16.44
CA PHE A 12 -12.53 2.86 -16.94
C PHE A 12 -12.15 3.99 -17.93
N LEU A 13 -10.88 4.43 -17.93
CA LEU A 13 -10.34 5.40 -18.88
C LEU A 13 -10.08 4.77 -20.27
N LYS A 14 -10.91 5.13 -21.24
CA LYS A 14 -10.89 4.62 -22.63
C LYS A 14 -9.52 4.62 -23.33
N LYS A 15 -8.64 5.60 -23.04
CA LYS A 15 -7.29 5.71 -23.64
C LYS A 15 -6.16 5.22 -22.73
N TYR A 16 -6.43 4.92 -21.46
CA TYR A 16 -5.41 4.64 -20.45
C TYR A 16 -5.50 3.24 -19.83
N GLY A 17 -6.45 2.39 -20.25
CA GLY A 17 -6.70 1.08 -19.63
C GLY A 17 -5.49 0.16 -19.55
N PHE A 18 -4.78 -0.08 -20.66
CA PHE A 18 -3.60 -0.96 -20.66
C PHE A 18 -2.45 -0.41 -19.81
N SER A 19 -2.23 0.91 -19.88
CA SER A 19 -1.22 1.59 -19.08
C SER A 19 -1.56 1.49 -17.59
N ALA A 20 -2.78 1.89 -17.19
CA ALA A 20 -3.24 1.83 -15.81
C ALA A 20 -3.14 0.43 -15.21
N LEU A 21 -3.52 -0.61 -15.95
CA LEU A 21 -3.42 -1.99 -15.47
C LEU A 21 -1.96 -2.44 -15.28
N GLY A 22 -1.09 -2.17 -16.27
CA GLY A 22 0.32 -2.55 -16.21
C GLY A 22 1.07 -1.84 -15.08
N TYR A 23 0.84 -0.54 -14.91
CA TYR A 23 1.45 0.23 -13.82
C TYR A 23 0.89 -0.16 -12.45
N ASN A 24 -0.40 -0.47 -12.35
CA ASN A 24 -0.96 -1.00 -11.12
C ASN A 24 -0.25 -2.30 -10.70
N PHE A 25 -0.04 -3.24 -11.62
CA PHE A 25 0.68 -4.48 -11.32
C PHE A 25 2.12 -4.22 -10.87
N LEU A 26 2.83 -3.34 -11.57
CA LEU A 26 4.22 -3.01 -11.25
C LEU A 26 4.35 -2.33 -9.87
N ILE A 27 3.55 -1.31 -9.61
CA ILE A 27 3.57 -0.58 -8.34
C ILE A 27 3.16 -1.50 -7.19
N SER A 28 2.11 -2.30 -7.37
CA SER A 28 1.62 -3.20 -6.33
C SER A 28 2.65 -4.25 -5.93
N ALA A 29 3.38 -4.84 -6.88
CA ALA A 29 4.43 -5.80 -6.59
C ALA A 29 5.55 -5.15 -5.75
N LEU A 30 6.05 -3.99 -6.19
CA LEU A 30 7.11 -3.25 -5.48
C LEU A 30 6.67 -2.82 -4.08
N VAL A 31 5.41 -2.39 -3.94
CA VAL A 31 4.86 -1.94 -2.66
C VAL A 31 4.72 -3.10 -1.68
N ILE A 32 4.29 -4.28 -2.11
CA ILE A 32 4.18 -5.45 -1.20
C ILE A 32 5.57 -5.82 -0.67
N GLU A 33 6.58 -5.86 -1.52
CA GLU A 33 7.97 -6.12 -1.12
C GLU A 33 8.50 -5.05 -0.15
N TRP A 34 8.27 -3.78 -0.47
CA TRP A 34 8.70 -2.68 0.38
C TRP A 34 7.96 -2.64 1.72
N ALA A 35 6.65 -2.90 1.72
CA ALA A 35 5.82 -2.91 2.91
C ALA A 35 6.15 -4.07 3.84
N THR A 36 6.47 -5.25 3.29
CA THR A 36 6.93 -6.39 4.11
C THR A 36 8.26 -6.10 4.77
N MET A 37 9.19 -5.42 4.08
CA MET A 37 10.45 -4.98 4.66
C MET A 37 10.25 -3.95 5.77
N MET A 38 9.45 -2.90 5.51
CA MET A 38 9.21 -1.82 6.46
C MET A 38 8.47 -2.28 7.72
N GLN A 39 7.39 -3.05 7.56
CA GLN A 39 6.68 -3.63 8.70
C GLN A 39 7.56 -4.65 9.44
N GLY A 40 8.38 -5.40 8.70
CA GLY A 40 9.38 -6.30 9.24
C GLY A 40 10.33 -5.62 10.21
N PHE A 41 10.83 -4.42 9.89
CA PHE A 41 11.69 -3.63 10.79
C PHE A 41 11.00 -3.25 12.11
N PHE A 42 9.70 -2.94 12.08
CA PHE A 42 8.97 -2.57 13.30
C PHE A 42 8.56 -3.77 14.17
N GLU A 43 8.41 -4.96 13.59
CA GLU A 43 8.00 -6.19 14.29
C GLU A 43 9.17 -7.18 14.50
N MET A 44 10.44 -6.74 14.36
CA MET A 44 11.62 -7.60 14.52
C MET A 44 11.64 -8.32 15.88
N GLN A 45 11.81 -9.64 15.85
CA GLN A 45 12.11 -10.47 17.02
C GLN A 45 13.48 -11.10 16.85
N ASN A 46 14.37 -10.93 17.83
CA ASN A 46 15.75 -11.46 17.83
C ASN A 46 16.55 -11.10 16.56
N ASN A 47 16.48 -9.84 16.12
CA ASN A 47 17.16 -9.33 14.92
C ASN A 47 16.81 -10.05 13.61
N LYS A 48 15.70 -10.79 13.57
CA LYS A 48 15.22 -11.49 12.37
C LYS A 48 13.83 -10.98 12.00
N ILE A 49 13.62 -10.81 10.69
CA ILE A 49 12.32 -10.51 10.12
C ILE A 49 11.65 -11.86 9.81
N LEU A 50 10.60 -12.20 10.56
CA LEU A 50 9.82 -13.41 10.34
C LEU A 50 8.80 -13.14 9.23
N ILE A 51 9.11 -13.60 8.03
CA ILE A 51 8.19 -13.54 6.89
C ILE A 51 7.28 -14.76 6.95
N GLY A 52 5.99 -14.53 7.18
CA GLY A 52 4.95 -15.55 7.16
C GLY A 52 3.70 -15.06 6.45
N LEU A 53 2.66 -15.89 6.44
CA LEU A 53 1.37 -15.57 5.80
C LEU A 53 0.80 -14.23 6.33
N GLU A 54 0.91 -13.99 7.64
CA GLU A 54 0.42 -12.77 8.26
C GLU A 54 1.15 -11.52 7.75
N SER A 55 2.48 -11.59 7.57
CA SER A 55 3.27 -10.50 6.99
C SER A 55 2.88 -10.22 5.54
N MET A 56 2.57 -11.26 4.76
CA MET A 56 2.12 -11.10 3.37
C MET A 56 0.73 -10.45 3.31
N ILE A 57 -0.20 -10.85 4.19
CA ILE A 57 -1.53 -10.22 4.29
C ILE A 57 -1.42 -8.75 4.68
N LYS A 58 -0.59 -8.44 5.69
CA LYS A 58 -0.29 -7.05 6.10
C LYS A 58 0.34 -6.24 4.97
N GLY A 59 1.17 -6.87 4.12
CA GLY A 59 1.73 -6.27 2.92
C GLY A 59 0.69 -5.97 1.85
N ASP A 60 -0.23 -6.89 1.56
CA ASP A 60 -1.34 -6.66 0.61
C ASP A 60 -2.24 -5.51 1.07
N LEU A 61 -2.51 -5.38 2.39
CA LEU A 61 -3.27 -4.26 2.94
C LEU A 61 -2.57 -2.90 2.75
N ALA A 62 -1.24 -2.85 2.89
CA ALA A 62 -0.48 -1.63 2.57
C ALA A 62 -0.56 -1.29 1.07
N ALA A 63 -0.51 -2.31 0.20
CA ALA A 63 -0.66 -2.14 -1.24
C ALA A 63 -2.07 -1.66 -1.63
N VAL A 64 -3.11 -2.07 -0.90
CA VAL A 64 -4.48 -1.53 -1.06
C VAL A 64 -4.49 -0.02 -0.83
N ALA A 65 -3.84 0.48 0.23
CA ALA A 65 -3.78 1.92 0.53
C ALA A 65 -3.18 2.71 -0.63
N VAL A 66 -2.00 2.30 -1.10
CA VAL A 66 -1.33 2.94 -2.25
C VAL A 66 -2.16 2.87 -3.52
N THR A 67 -2.89 1.78 -3.75
CA THR A 67 -3.71 1.62 -4.95
C THR A 67 -4.94 2.54 -4.95
N ILE A 68 -5.48 2.85 -3.77
CA ILE A 68 -6.53 3.88 -3.62
C ILE A 68 -5.96 5.26 -3.99
N THR A 69 -4.79 5.59 -3.48
CA THR A 69 -4.06 6.84 -3.80
C THR A 69 -3.74 6.93 -5.30
N PHE A 70 -3.33 5.83 -5.92
CA PHE A 70 -3.12 5.73 -7.37
C PHE A 70 -4.42 6.00 -8.14
N GLY A 71 -5.57 5.52 -7.66
CA GLY A 71 -6.88 5.82 -8.24
C GLY A 71 -7.25 7.31 -8.18
N ALA A 72 -6.91 8.00 -7.09
CA ALA A 72 -7.17 9.44 -6.94
C ALA A 72 -6.28 10.30 -7.86
N LEU A 73 -5.04 9.88 -8.09
CA LEU A 73 -4.05 10.60 -8.91
C LEU A 73 -4.06 10.19 -10.40
N LEU A 74 -4.85 9.18 -10.76
CA LEU A 74 -4.89 8.60 -12.09
C LEU A 74 -5.17 9.66 -13.17
N GLY A 75 -4.24 9.81 -14.11
CA GLY A 75 -4.36 10.74 -15.25
C GLY A 75 -3.92 12.18 -14.97
N LYS A 76 -3.46 12.51 -13.75
CA LYS A 76 -2.93 13.84 -13.41
C LYS A 76 -1.42 13.86 -13.13
N THR A 77 -0.83 12.72 -12.79
CA THR A 77 0.59 12.61 -12.38
C THR A 77 1.40 11.70 -13.32
N SER A 78 2.71 11.91 -13.38
CA SER A 78 3.64 11.02 -14.08
C SER A 78 3.85 9.71 -13.33
N HIS A 79 4.12 8.61 -14.04
CA HIS A 79 4.36 7.29 -13.44
C HIS A 79 5.53 7.28 -12.45
N HIS A 80 6.55 8.11 -12.67
CA HIS A 80 7.69 8.25 -11.77
C HIS A 80 7.29 8.93 -10.45
N GLN A 81 6.38 9.91 -10.51
CA GLN A 81 5.88 10.60 -9.31
C GLN A 81 5.06 9.64 -8.45
N LEU A 82 4.24 8.80 -9.09
CA LEU A 82 3.46 7.77 -8.40
C LEU A 82 4.33 6.75 -7.67
N LEU A 83 5.46 6.34 -8.26
CA LEU A 83 6.42 5.48 -7.57
C LEU A 83 6.99 6.17 -6.32
N ILE A 84 7.44 7.42 -6.42
CA ILE A 84 8.00 8.15 -5.28
C ILE A 84 6.95 8.29 -4.16
N ILE A 85 5.71 8.65 -4.50
CA ILE A 85 4.60 8.75 -3.55
C ILE A 85 4.37 7.40 -2.87
N SER A 86 4.34 6.30 -3.62
CA SER A 86 4.12 4.96 -3.06
C SER A 86 5.17 4.55 -2.04
N PHE A 87 6.45 4.87 -2.26
CA PHE A 87 7.52 4.56 -1.30
C PHE A 87 7.35 5.35 0.01
N ILE A 88 7.02 6.64 -0.08
CA ILE A 88 6.81 7.51 1.08
C ILE A 88 5.56 7.08 1.85
N GLU A 89 4.47 6.82 1.15
CA GLU A 89 3.19 6.41 1.72
C GLU A 89 3.31 5.10 2.51
N VAL A 90 4.05 4.11 2.00
CA VAL A 90 4.27 2.84 2.71
C VAL A 90 5.07 3.01 4.00
N VAL A 91 6.04 3.92 4.03
CA VAL A 91 6.80 4.23 5.26
C VAL A 91 5.89 4.86 6.30
N LEU A 92 5.09 5.85 5.89
CA LEU A 92 4.11 6.50 6.76
C LEU A 92 3.04 5.52 7.26
N TYR A 93 2.56 4.64 6.39
CA TYR A 93 1.61 3.57 6.74
C TYR A 93 2.19 2.62 7.77
N SER A 94 3.42 2.15 7.55
CA SER A 94 4.10 1.22 8.47
C SER A 94 4.34 1.87 9.84
N ALA A 95 4.77 3.14 9.86
CA ALA A 95 4.95 3.90 11.09
C ALA A 95 3.64 4.13 11.83
N ASN A 96 2.59 4.58 11.13
CA ASN A 96 1.26 4.83 11.72
C ASN A 96 0.66 3.55 12.32
N ARG A 97 0.78 2.43 11.59
CA ARG A 97 0.32 1.12 12.06
C ARG A 97 1.11 0.65 13.29
N ALA A 98 2.43 0.82 13.29
CA ALA A 98 3.28 0.48 14.43
C ALA A 98 2.91 1.32 15.67
N ILE A 99 2.64 2.62 15.49
CA ILE A 99 2.23 3.51 16.58
C ILE A 99 0.85 3.10 17.14
N GLY A 100 -0.15 2.96 16.26
CA GLY A 100 -1.52 2.62 16.65
C GLY A 100 -1.62 1.28 17.36
N THR A 101 -0.87 0.28 16.90
CA THR A 101 -0.89 -1.07 17.49
C THR A 101 -0.10 -1.12 18.81
N LYS A 102 1.09 -0.49 18.88
CA LYS A 102 1.96 -0.59 20.07
C LYS A 102 1.62 0.40 21.19
N PHE A 103 1.29 1.65 20.87
CA PHE A 103 1.00 2.67 21.88
C PHE A 103 -0.48 2.69 22.26
N PHE A 104 -1.36 2.70 21.26
CA PHE A 104 -2.80 2.85 21.50
C PHE A 104 -3.55 1.53 21.66
N HIS A 105 -2.90 0.38 21.43
CA HIS A 105 -3.50 -0.95 21.50
C HIS A 105 -4.80 -1.08 20.68
N VAL A 106 -4.87 -0.35 19.56
CA VAL A 106 -6.05 -0.32 18.70
C VAL A 106 -6.12 -1.60 17.87
N VAL A 107 -7.26 -2.30 17.94
CA VAL A 107 -7.54 -3.49 17.14
C VAL A 107 -8.35 -3.09 15.91
N ASP A 108 -7.72 -3.18 14.73
CA ASP A 108 -8.35 -2.92 13.44
C ASP A 108 -8.14 -4.09 12.50
N ALA A 109 -9.01 -5.10 12.62
CA ALA A 109 -8.92 -6.35 11.87
C ALA A 109 -9.09 -6.17 10.35
N GLY A 110 -9.80 -5.12 9.93
CA GLY A 110 -9.99 -4.79 8.52
C GLY A 110 -9.00 -3.77 7.97
N SER A 111 -8.08 -3.28 8.81
CA SER A 111 -7.21 -2.12 8.53
C SER A 111 -7.99 -0.89 8.03
N SER A 112 -9.24 -0.73 8.44
CA SER A 112 -10.12 0.37 8.04
C SER A 112 -9.55 1.74 8.41
N ILE A 113 -8.98 1.88 9.60
CA ILE A 113 -8.40 3.12 10.12
C ILE A 113 -7.03 3.35 9.48
N TYR A 114 -6.21 2.32 9.37
CA TYR A 114 -4.85 2.47 8.86
C TYR A 114 -4.78 2.66 7.34
N VAL A 115 -5.65 2.00 6.58
CA VAL A 115 -5.69 2.06 5.11
C VAL A 115 -6.50 3.26 4.61
N ILE A 116 -7.69 3.50 5.16
CA ILE A 116 -8.64 4.47 4.59
C ILE A 116 -8.35 5.90 5.07
N HIS A 117 -7.78 6.13 6.25
CA HIS A 117 -7.48 7.49 6.70
C HIS A 117 -6.16 8.05 6.16
N LEU A 118 -5.16 7.21 5.86
CA LEU A 118 -3.86 7.71 5.41
C LEU A 118 -3.85 8.02 3.90
N ALA A 119 -4.40 7.13 3.07
CA ALA A 119 -4.40 7.23 1.62
C ALA A 119 -5.00 8.54 1.05
N PRO A 120 -6.15 9.06 1.53
CA PRO A 120 -6.73 10.30 1.01
C PRO A 120 -6.15 11.59 1.60
N THR A 121 -5.31 11.53 2.65
CA THR A 121 -4.77 12.75 3.30
C THR A 121 -3.47 13.27 2.69
N LEU A 122 -2.81 12.48 1.84
CA LEU A 122 -1.54 12.84 1.19
C LEU A 122 -1.72 13.41 -0.23
N VAL A 123 -2.96 13.50 -0.73
CA VAL A 123 -3.34 13.98 -2.08
C VAL A 123 -4.21 15.23 -1.97
#